data_AF-A0A934HCG7-F1
#
_entry.id   AF-A0A934HCG7-F1
#
_cell.length_a   1.000
_cell.length_b   1.000
_cell.length_c   1.000
_cell.angle_alpha   90.00
_cell.angle_beta   90.00
_cell.angle_gamma   90.00
#
_symmetry.space_group_name_H-M   'P 1'
#
loop_
_entity.id
_entity.type
_entity.pdbx_description
1 polymer ?
#
loop_
_entity_poly.entity_id
_entity_poly.type
_entity_poly.pdbx_seq_one_letter_code
_entity_poly.pdbx_strand_id
1 'polypeptide(L)'
;MFSGYHHHPILAIYYYPDPDKWDHAQISRDLAEIAGAQIQSIWLFFDSFYDKNALSRLRDLLDEAQRLGLTVTPVLGQFLQLDEYPEVKIVNADGTTSDNPRYWNMGCFRHPTVFERATAHAVGFLRDFGGHSALYRLDGKVVMSFVHEAYYRNSVPEYGGPAMQPSCYCEHCQMAFRDYLIGHNLNPDTEPPRDASDPDLWQHWQNCHAEAIPAFLARLIRTANNVMPVYATHELNDFYPASWQSVYTGNDWWRMGAVLDIGHEDMYPLEFDHRYQCYVYDYAKDVMRSAVGFNKLITGNGQAFDSWQGYKLPTNSMSEQIYSCLAHGALGLVWWGQWPSSDTRYALTRQTQRYNAEYAALVAQLEGWQLAQAEVALLYSWTSMSQALNDEHTYDTLLAYMLLVQCGYPVDLVSEEQVAGGILAARGYKALLAMGCSALPTSVHQAIEHFVEQGGLLVTDHAPKLNDAFQPLYSAWRGIATEGLRLYTLPDRVPVPVQISAGPLHPPREAQIIARFEDDSPAICRIPRGQGAVILAGSYLGWDYSNYPGYYDLAAMFPFHTRRDAALRRWLADTLENAGA
;
A
#
# COMPACT_ATOMS: atom_id res chain seq x y z
N MET A 1 19.90 -0.43 11.93
CA MET A 1 20.04 -0.93 10.55
C MET A 1 21.04 -2.08 10.55
N PHE A 2 20.86 -3.11 9.70
CA PHE A 2 21.70 -4.32 9.69
C PHE A 2 23.15 -4.01 9.30
N SER A 3 24.11 -4.70 9.92
CA SER A 3 25.53 -4.44 9.68
C SER A 3 25.91 -4.82 8.25
N GLY A 4 26.57 -3.89 7.53
CA GLY A 4 27.04 -4.13 6.15
C GLY A 4 25.96 -4.07 5.07
N TYR A 5 24.69 -3.82 5.42
CA TYR A 5 23.60 -3.75 4.44
C TYR A 5 23.85 -2.71 3.35
N HIS A 6 24.41 -1.55 3.70
CA HIS A 6 24.70 -0.50 2.71
C HIS A 6 25.68 -0.92 1.62
N HIS A 7 26.54 -1.91 1.88
CA HIS A 7 27.49 -2.43 0.91
C HIS A 7 26.97 -3.66 0.15
N HIS A 8 25.94 -4.30 0.70
CA HIS A 8 25.30 -5.49 0.15
C HIS A 8 23.78 -5.36 0.28
N PRO A 9 23.16 -4.36 -0.40
CA PRO A 9 21.71 -4.19 -0.30
C PRO A 9 20.99 -5.34 -0.99
N ILE A 10 19.69 -5.49 -0.69
CA ILE A 10 18.84 -6.33 -1.51
C ILE A 10 18.68 -5.62 -2.84
N LEU A 11 19.43 -6.04 -3.84
CA LEU A 11 19.27 -5.63 -5.23
C LEU A 11 18.97 -6.88 -6.05
N ALA A 12 17.68 -7.09 -6.31
CA ALA A 12 17.16 -8.38 -6.71
C ALA A 12 16.28 -8.33 -7.96
N ILE A 13 15.89 -9.50 -8.43
CA ILE A 13 14.83 -9.69 -9.42
C ILE A 13 13.98 -10.90 -9.03
N TYR A 14 12.67 -10.82 -9.23
CA TYR A 14 11.79 -11.98 -9.09
C TYR A 14 12.16 -13.06 -10.08
N TYR A 15 12.10 -14.32 -9.69
CA TYR A 15 12.44 -15.43 -10.57
C TYR A 15 11.47 -16.60 -10.38
N TYR A 16 10.87 -17.00 -11.51
CA TYR A 16 9.74 -17.93 -11.53
C TYR A 16 9.98 -19.09 -12.50
N PRO A 17 10.93 -19.98 -12.19
CA PRO A 17 11.20 -21.13 -13.04
C PRO A 17 10.00 -22.07 -13.05
N ASP A 18 9.63 -22.55 -14.25
CA ASP A 18 8.67 -23.65 -14.38
C ASP A 18 9.43 -24.98 -14.33
N PRO A 19 9.31 -25.76 -13.25
CA PRO A 19 10.09 -26.97 -13.08
C PRO A 19 9.87 -27.97 -14.22
N ASP A 20 8.69 -27.99 -14.87
CA ASP A 20 8.39 -28.96 -15.92
C ASP A 20 9.00 -28.60 -17.27
N LYS A 21 9.22 -27.30 -17.52
CA LYS A 21 9.65 -26.80 -18.82
C LYS A 21 11.15 -26.48 -18.85
N TRP A 22 11.74 -26.14 -17.70
CA TRP A 22 13.08 -25.59 -17.65
C TRP A 22 14.07 -26.64 -17.18
N ASP A 23 15.07 -26.91 -18.01
CA ASP A 23 16.19 -27.76 -17.65
C ASP A 23 17.31 -26.94 -16.98
N HIS A 24 18.35 -27.64 -16.52
CA HIS A 24 19.52 -27.01 -15.92
C HIS A 24 20.19 -25.98 -16.85
N ALA A 25 20.18 -26.20 -18.17
CA ALA A 25 20.81 -25.29 -19.12
C ALA A 25 20.03 -23.97 -19.25
N GLN A 26 18.69 -24.03 -19.21
CA GLN A 26 17.84 -22.86 -19.18
C GLN A 26 18.03 -22.08 -17.87
N ILE A 27 18.01 -22.76 -16.72
CA ILE A 27 18.25 -22.14 -15.40
C ILE A 27 19.62 -21.45 -15.37
N SER A 28 20.68 -22.14 -15.78
CA SER A 28 22.04 -21.59 -15.84
C SER A 28 22.12 -20.34 -16.73
N ARG A 29 21.42 -20.35 -17.88
CA ARG A 29 21.34 -19.19 -18.77
C ARG A 29 20.61 -18.02 -18.11
N ASP A 30 19.44 -18.26 -17.53
CA ASP A 30 18.65 -17.22 -16.87
C ASP A 30 19.46 -16.55 -15.75
N LEU A 31 20.08 -17.35 -14.88
CA LEU A 31 20.91 -16.85 -13.79
C LEU A 31 22.15 -16.10 -14.29
N ALA A 32 22.78 -16.54 -15.38
CA ALA A 32 23.91 -15.83 -15.98
C ALA A 32 23.51 -14.46 -16.55
N GLU A 33 22.32 -14.35 -17.15
CA GLU A 33 21.77 -13.08 -17.65
C GLU A 33 21.44 -12.12 -16.50
N ILE A 34 20.86 -12.63 -15.41
CA ILE A 34 20.58 -11.86 -14.20
C ILE A 34 21.89 -11.35 -13.56
N ALA A 35 22.88 -12.23 -13.38
CA ALA A 35 24.20 -11.85 -12.86
C ALA A 35 24.89 -10.82 -13.78
N GLY A 36 24.77 -10.98 -15.10
CA GLY A 36 25.29 -10.05 -16.10
C GLY A 36 24.68 -8.64 -16.01
N ALA A 37 23.43 -8.55 -15.55
CA ALA A 37 22.75 -7.28 -15.24
C ALA A 37 23.17 -6.69 -13.88
N GLN A 38 24.20 -7.21 -13.22
CA GLN A 38 24.68 -6.77 -11.90
C GLN A 38 23.62 -6.82 -10.79
N ILE A 39 22.63 -7.70 -10.96
CA ILE A 39 21.70 -8.05 -9.90
C ILE A 39 22.45 -8.97 -8.91
N GLN A 40 22.25 -8.76 -7.62
CA GLN A 40 22.97 -9.47 -6.56
C GLN A 40 22.19 -10.69 -6.05
N SER A 41 20.87 -10.61 -6.08
CA SER A 41 19.98 -11.64 -5.54
C SER A 41 18.83 -12.00 -6.49
N ILE A 42 18.29 -13.19 -6.37
CA ILE A 42 16.99 -13.54 -6.95
C ILE A 42 15.95 -13.72 -5.85
N TRP A 43 14.72 -13.31 -6.11
CA TRP A 43 13.56 -13.60 -5.28
C TRP A 43 12.83 -14.79 -5.91
N LEU A 44 13.12 -15.98 -5.39
CA LEU A 44 12.78 -17.26 -6.01
C LEU A 44 11.45 -17.80 -5.49
N PHE A 45 10.47 -17.94 -6.37
CA PHE A 45 9.25 -18.68 -6.09
C PHE A 45 9.52 -20.18 -6.08
N PHE A 46 9.55 -20.78 -4.89
CA PHE A 46 10.05 -22.14 -4.70
C PHE A 46 8.96 -23.20 -4.53
N ASP A 47 7.73 -22.82 -4.24
CA ASP A 47 6.63 -23.73 -3.92
C ASP A 47 6.25 -24.65 -5.08
N SER A 48 6.35 -24.18 -6.34
CA SER A 48 6.14 -25.01 -7.53
C SER A 48 7.07 -26.24 -7.59
N PHE A 49 8.26 -26.18 -7.00
CA PHE A 49 9.17 -27.34 -6.92
C PHE A 49 8.67 -28.37 -5.90
N TYR A 50 8.00 -27.94 -4.82
CA TYR A 50 7.41 -28.84 -3.85
C TYR A 50 6.17 -29.52 -4.45
N ASP A 51 5.30 -28.74 -5.09
CA ASP A 51 4.08 -29.27 -5.72
C ASP A 51 4.39 -30.31 -6.81
N LYS A 52 5.48 -30.10 -7.56
CA LYS A 52 5.94 -30.99 -8.63
C LYS A 52 6.98 -32.02 -8.21
N ASN A 53 7.32 -32.09 -6.91
CA ASN A 53 8.34 -32.98 -6.35
C ASN A 53 9.70 -32.89 -7.09
N ALA A 54 10.14 -31.66 -7.40
CA ALA A 54 11.32 -31.33 -8.19
C ALA A 54 12.49 -30.79 -7.33
N LEU A 55 12.63 -31.27 -6.09
CA LEU A 55 13.61 -30.74 -5.12
C LEU A 55 15.07 -30.84 -5.58
N SER A 56 15.43 -31.84 -6.39
CA SER A 56 16.78 -31.92 -6.97
C SER A 56 17.06 -30.75 -7.93
N ARG A 57 16.06 -30.32 -8.71
CA ARG A 57 16.21 -29.15 -9.61
C ARG A 57 16.32 -27.86 -8.81
N LEU A 58 15.60 -27.75 -7.69
CA LEU A 58 15.75 -26.62 -6.77
C LEU A 58 17.17 -26.58 -6.19
N ARG A 59 17.72 -27.73 -5.79
CA ARG A 59 19.11 -27.84 -5.35
C ARG A 59 20.08 -27.36 -6.44
N ASP A 60 19.94 -27.86 -7.65
CA ASP A 60 20.79 -27.49 -8.79
C ASP A 60 20.75 -25.99 -9.07
N LEU A 61 19.56 -25.36 -8.97
CA LEU A 61 19.39 -23.92 -9.09
C LEU A 61 20.16 -23.15 -8.02
N LEU A 62 20.07 -23.59 -6.75
CA LEU A 62 20.78 -22.95 -5.65
C LEU A 62 22.30 -23.08 -5.79
N ASP A 63 22.79 -24.26 -6.20
CA ASP A 63 24.22 -24.49 -6.46
C ASP A 63 24.71 -23.63 -7.63
N GLU A 64 23.91 -23.47 -8.68
CA GLU A 64 24.21 -22.61 -9.83
C GLU A 64 24.21 -21.11 -9.47
N ALA A 65 23.24 -20.66 -8.67
CA ALA A 65 23.20 -19.30 -8.15
C ALA A 65 24.48 -19.00 -7.34
N GLN A 66 24.88 -19.90 -6.45
CA GLN A 66 26.13 -19.79 -5.71
C GLN A 66 27.36 -19.73 -6.64
N ARG A 67 27.42 -20.59 -7.66
CA ARG A 67 28.52 -20.61 -8.63
C ARG A 67 28.67 -19.28 -9.36
N LEU A 68 27.55 -18.61 -9.63
CA LEU A 68 27.49 -17.30 -10.29
C LEU A 68 27.65 -16.12 -9.32
N GLY A 69 27.76 -16.37 -8.01
CA GLY A 69 27.86 -15.33 -6.98
C GLY A 69 26.54 -14.61 -6.70
N LEU A 70 25.41 -15.19 -7.11
CA LEU A 70 24.08 -14.71 -6.77
C LEU A 70 23.64 -15.25 -5.41
N THR A 71 22.88 -14.44 -4.69
CA THR A 71 22.12 -14.89 -3.51
C THR A 71 20.65 -15.18 -3.85
N VAL A 72 19.95 -15.83 -2.95
CA VAL A 72 18.56 -16.25 -3.12
C VAL A 72 17.73 -15.89 -1.90
N THR A 73 16.70 -15.07 -2.11
CA THR A 73 15.60 -14.87 -1.15
C THR A 73 14.47 -15.80 -1.55
N PRO A 74 14.16 -16.86 -0.78
CA PRO A 74 13.00 -17.69 -1.05
C PRO A 74 11.70 -16.89 -0.89
N VAL A 75 10.83 -17.00 -1.89
CA VAL A 75 9.47 -16.46 -1.91
C VAL A 75 8.50 -17.63 -1.87
N LEU A 76 7.70 -17.70 -0.81
CA LEU A 76 6.58 -18.62 -0.76
C LEU A 76 5.43 -17.98 -1.53
N GLY A 77 5.10 -18.49 -2.72
CA GLY A 77 4.01 -17.95 -3.52
C GLY A 77 2.62 -18.28 -2.99
N GLN A 78 2.45 -19.48 -2.44
CA GLN A 78 1.17 -20.05 -1.98
C GLN A 78 0.22 -20.44 -3.13
N PHE A 79 0.73 -21.14 -4.14
CA PHE A 79 -0.09 -21.62 -5.26
C PHE A 79 -0.95 -22.83 -4.88
N LEU A 80 -2.17 -22.59 -4.41
CA LEU A 80 -3.18 -23.63 -4.28
C LEU A 80 -4.06 -23.64 -5.53
N GLN A 81 -4.07 -24.75 -6.24
CA GLN A 81 -4.98 -24.92 -7.38
C GLN A 81 -6.39 -25.21 -6.83
N LEU A 82 -7.38 -24.37 -7.14
CA LEU A 82 -8.73 -24.49 -6.57
C LEU A 82 -9.54 -25.67 -7.14
N ASP A 83 -9.11 -26.24 -8.25
CA ASP A 83 -9.63 -27.51 -8.77
C ASP A 83 -9.16 -28.70 -7.93
N GLU A 84 -7.95 -28.64 -7.38
CA GLU A 84 -7.42 -29.61 -6.41
C GLU A 84 -7.95 -29.38 -4.99
N TYR A 85 -8.16 -28.12 -4.60
CA TYR A 85 -8.59 -27.70 -3.26
C TYR A 85 -9.86 -26.82 -3.31
N PRO A 86 -11.01 -27.34 -3.78
CA PRO A 86 -12.22 -26.53 -3.93
C PRO A 86 -12.80 -26.02 -2.60
N GLU A 87 -12.48 -26.66 -1.47
CA GLU A 87 -12.93 -26.27 -0.15
C GLU A 87 -12.32 -24.95 0.34
N VAL A 88 -11.15 -24.56 -0.18
CA VAL A 88 -10.46 -23.34 0.28
C VAL A 88 -10.98 -22.08 -0.39
N LYS A 89 -11.89 -22.19 -1.36
CA LYS A 89 -12.44 -21.06 -2.13
C LYS A 89 -12.98 -19.97 -1.22
N ILE A 90 -12.80 -18.73 -1.67
CA ILE A 90 -13.42 -17.58 -1.03
C ILE A 90 -14.93 -17.64 -1.35
N VAL A 91 -15.76 -17.49 -0.32
CA VAL A 91 -17.21 -17.42 -0.45
C VAL A 91 -17.64 -15.96 -0.37
N ASN A 92 -18.36 -15.50 -1.38
CA ASN A 92 -18.81 -14.11 -1.49
C ASN A 92 -20.06 -13.84 -0.65
N ALA A 93 -20.41 -12.55 -0.54
CA ALA A 93 -21.59 -12.11 0.20
C ALA A 93 -22.89 -12.74 -0.33
N ASP A 94 -22.98 -12.96 -1.64
CA ASP A 94 -24.11 -13.58 -2.35
C ASP A 94 -24.07 -15.11 -2.40
N GLY A 95 -23.06 -15.73 -1.77
CA GLY A 95 -22.86 -17.18 -1.74
C GLY A 95 -22.13 -17.76 -2.96
N THR A 96 -21.76 -16.93 -3.95
CA THR A 96 -20.87 -17.36 -5.04
C THR A 96 -19.45 -17.60 -4.55
N THR A 97 -18.59 -18.19 -5.38
CA THR A 97 -17.19 -18.50 -5.03
C THR A 97 -16.19 -17.87 -5.98
N SER A 98 -14.97 -17.65 -5.47
CA SER A 98 -13.81 -17.28 -6.30
C SER A 98 -13.43 -18.43 -7.24
N ASP A 99 -13.92 -18.41 -8.48
CA ASP A 99 -13.72 -19.51 -9.45
C ASP A 99 -12.79 -19.15 -10.62
N ASN A 100 -12.18 -17.97 -10.64
CA ASN A 100 -11.39 -17.52 -11.79
C ASN A 100 -9.96 -18.12 -11.77
N PRO A 101 -9.62 -19.05 -12.69
CA PRO A 101 -8.34 -19.75 -12.67
C PRO A 101 -7.15 -18.91 -13.15
N ARG A 102 -7.38 -17.67 -13.61
CA ARG A 102 -6.31 -16.81 -14.14
C ARG A 102 -5.38 -16.28 -13.06
N TYR A 103 -5.84 -16.26 -11.82
CA TYR A 103 -5.10 -15.66 -10.73
C TYR A 103 -4.46 -16.74 -9.86
N TRP A 104 -3.36 -16.38 -9.22
CA TRP A 104 -2.70 -17.24 -8.25
C TRP A 104 -3.64 -17.42 -7.06
N ASN A 105 -4.36 -18.55 -7.07
CA ASN A 105 -5.60 -18.67 -6.33
C ASN A 105 -5.35 -18.81 -4.83
N MET A 106 -5.42 -17.69 -4.12
CA MET A 106 -5.40 -17.68 -2.66
C MET A 106 -6.78 -18.05 -2.13
N GLY A 107 -6.86 -19.23 -1.53
CA GLY A 107 -8.00 -19.60 -0.72
C GLY A 107 -8.14 -18.71 0.51
N CYS A 108 -9.21 -18.90 1.27
CA CYS A 108 -9.42 -18.19 2.51
C CYS A 108 -8.24 -18.38 3.49
N PHE A 109 -7.59 -17.28 3.92
CA PHE A 109 -6.48 -17.31 4.88
C PHE A 109 -6.83 -17.89 6.26
N ARG A 110 -8.12 -18.04 6.56
CA ARG A 110 -8.61 -18.72 7.77
C ARG A 110 -8.84 -20.21 7.58
N HIS A 111 -8.80 -20.72 6.35
CA HIS A 111 -9.01 -22.13 6.07
C HIS A 111 -7.78 -22.96 6.51
N PRO A 112 -7.94 -24.04 7.30
CA PRO A 112 -6.82 -24.84 7.80
C PRO A 112 -5.90 -25.38 6.70
N THR A 113 -6.46 -25.95 5.62
CA THR A 113 -5.68 -26.45 4.47
C THR A 113 -4.71 -25.41 3.91
N VAL A 114 -5.13 -24.15 3.81
CA VAL A 114 -4.31 -23.05 3.27
C VAL A 114 -3.07 -22.84 4.14
N PHE A 115 -3.24 -22.87 5.47
CA PHE A 115 -2.15 -22.75 6.42
C PHE A 115 -1.25 -23.99 6.46
N GLU A 116 -1.84 -25.19 6.41
CA GLU A 116 -1.12 -26.46 6.44
C GLU A 116 -0.18 -26.60 5.23
N ARG A 117 -0.66 -26.26 4.03
CA ARG A 117 0.14 -26.30 2.79
C ARG A 117 1.27 -25.26 2.81
N ALA A 118 0.96 -24.01 3.13
CA ALA A 118 1.96 -22.96 3.28
C ALA A 118 3.04 -23.33 4.31
N THR A 119 2.61 -23.90 5.44
CA THR A 119 3.51 -24.40 6.49
C THR A 119 4.39 -25.53 5.98
N ALA A 120 3.82 -26.53 5.29
CA ALA A 120 4.57 -27.65 4.75
C ALA A 120 5.67 -27.19 3.79
N HIS A 121 5.37 -26.24 2.90
CA HIS A 121 6.35 -25.70 1.96
C HIS A 121 7.42 -24.87 2.67
N ALA A 122 7.04 -23.93 3.54
CA ALA A 122 8.01 -23.09 4.25
C ALA A 122 8.94 -23.91 5.16
N VAL A 123 8.37 -24.82 5.95
CA VAL A 123 9.14 -25.70 6.85
C VAL A 123 9.99 -26.69 6.06
N GLY A 124 9.46 -27.25 4.97
CA GLY A 124 10.20 -28.11 4.05
C GLY A 124 11.43 -27.39 3.50
N PHE A 125 11.25 -26.21 2.92
CA PHE A 125 12.34 -25.41 2.37
C PHE A 125 13.44 -25.12 3.40
N LEU A 126 13.06 -24.68 4.60
CA LEU A 126 14.04 -24.35 5.64
C LEU A 126 14.78 -25.59 6.14
N ARG A 127 14.15 -26.77 6.17
CA ARG A 127 14.83 -28.03 6.53
C ARG A 127 15.78 -28.53 5.44
N ASP A 128 15.32 -28.49 4.20
CA ASP A 128 16.04 -29.06 3.06
C ASP A 128 17.19 -28.14 2.61
N PHE A 129 16.95 -26.82 2.64
CA PHE A 129 17.83 -25.82 2.02
C PHE A 129 18.22 -24.67 2.95
N GLY A 130 17.69 -24.59 4.17
CA GLY A 130 17.98 -23.48 5.10
C GLY A 130 19.46 -23.31 5.48
N GLY A 131 20.29 -24.34 5.28
CA GLY A 131 21.74 -24.29 5.44
C GLY A 131 22.53 -23.92 4.16
N HIS A 132 21.86 -23.73 3.02
CA HIS A 132 22.52 -23.47 1.75
C HIS A 132 23.21 -22.09 1.74
N SER A 133 24.44 -22.03 1.21
CA SER A 133 25.26 -20.80 1.17
C SER A 133 24.75 -19.75 0.19
N ALA A 134 23.97 -20.15 -0.82
CA ALA A 134 23.32 -19.23 -1.73
C ALA A 134 22.20 -18.39 -1.08
N LEU A 135 21.65 -18.79 0.08
CA LEU A 135 20.55 -18.03 0.67
C LEU A 135 21.01 -16.65 1.12
N TYR A 136 20.24 -15.62 0.77
CA TYR A 136 20.49 -14.26 1.22
C TYR A 136 20.29 -14.18 2.74
N ARG A 137 21.25 -13.55 3.43
CA ARG A 137 21.26 -13.46 4.88
C ARG A 137 21.55 -12.06 5.35
N LEU A 138 20.83 -11.65 6.40
CA LEU A 138 21.14 -10.48 7.21
C LEU A 138 21.46 -10.97 8.61
N ASP A 139 22.56 -10.50 9.20
CA ASP A 139 23.02 -10.90 10.54
C ASP A 139 22.96 -12.43 10.77
N GLY A 140 23.31 -13.21 9.75
CA GLY A 140 23.31 -14.69 9.76
C GLY A 140 21.94 -15.37 9.57
N LYS A 141 20.83 -14.64 9.62
CA LYS A 141 19.47 -15.17 9.42
C LYS A 141 19.08 -15.12 7.95
N VAL A 142 18.35 -16.13 7.47
CA VAL A 142 17.80 -16.15 6.12
C VAL A 142 16.72 -15.09 6.00
N VAL A 143 16.74 -14.30 4.92
CA VAL A 143 15.59 -13.47 4.55
C VAL A 143 14.62 -14.31 3.73
N MET A 144 13.35 -14.32 4.09
CA MET A 144 12.32 -15.09 3.40
C MET A 144 11.06 -14.23 3.20
N SER A 145 10.52 -14.24 1.99
CA SER A 145 9.24 -13.63 1.68
C SER A 145 8.11 -14.65 1.88
N PHE A 146 7.15 -14.31 2.74
CA PHE A 146 6.04 -15.17 3.12
C PHE A 146 4.77 -14.73 2.40
N VAL A 147 4.26 -15.58 1.51
CA VAL A 147 3.10 -15.29 0.65
C VAL A 147 3.41 -14.15 -0.32
N HIS A 148 3.16 -14.36 -1.60
CA HIS A 148 3.24 -13.29 -2.58
C HIS A 148 1.86 -12.66 -2.72
N GLU A 149 1.81 -11.33 -2.63
CA GLU A 149 0.59 -10.53 -2.71
C GLU A 149 -0.58 -11.09 -1.86
N ALA A 150 -0.58 -10.98 -0.54
CA ALA A 150 -1.65 -11.58 0.26
C ALA A 150 -2.91 -10.69 0.31
N TYR A 151 -3.99 -11.13 -0.32
CA TYR A 151 -5.29 -10.44 -0.30
C TYR A 151 -6.44 -11.38 -0.68
N TYR A 152 -7.67 -11.03 -0.29
CA TYR A 152 -8.86 -11.78 -0.69
C TYR A 152 -9.32 -11.37 -2.09
N ARG A 153 -9.08 -12.24 -3.06
CA ARG A 153 -9.45 -12.03 -4.46
C ARG A 153 -10.69 -12.81 -4.84
N ASN A 154 -11.80 -12.11 -5.03
CA ASN A 154 -13.10 -12.80 -5.10
C ASN A 154 -13.88 -12.60 -6.41
N SER A 155 -13.52 -11.57 -7.16
CA SER A 155 -14.03 -11.22 -8.49
C SER A 155 -13.03 -10.25 -9.14
N VAL A 156 -13.15 -9.98 -10.45
CA VAL A 156 -12.15 -9.18 -11.19
C VAL A 156 -12.44 -7.68 -11.06
N PRO A 157 -11.48 -6.87 -10.56
CA PRO A 157 -11.44 -5.47 -11.01
C PRO A 157 -10.08 -4.97 -11.49
N GLU A 158 -8.97 -5.72 -11.35
CA GLU A 158 -7.61 -5.22 -11.72
C GLU A 158 -7.56 -4.62 -13.14
N TYR A 159 -8.50 -5.02 -14.01
CA TYR A 159 -8.62 -4.53 -15.39
C TYR A 159 -10.08 -4.16 -15.77
N GLY A 160 -10.84 -3.51 -14.89
CA GLY A 160 -12.16 -2.95 -15.24
C GLY A 160 -13.34 -3.94 -15.24
N GLY A 161 -13.38 -4.87 -14.29
CA GLY A 161 -14.53 -5.77 -14.07
C GLY A 161 -15.57 -5.21 -13.08
N PRO A 162 -16.62 -5.99 -12.74
CA PRO A 162 -17.64 -5.57 -11.76
C PRO A 162 -17.02 -5.24 -10.41
N ALA A 163 -17.72 -4.44 -9.59
CA ALA A 163 -17.26 -4.08 -8.25
C ALA A 163 -16.85 -5.33 -7.47
N MET A 164 -15.68 -5.28 -6.83
CA MET A 164 -15.25 -6.37 -5.95
C MET A 164 -16.32 -6.63 -4.92
N GLN A 165 -16.63 -7.90 -4.73
CA GLN A 165 -17.48 -8.27 -3.63
C GLN A 165 -16.63 -8.13 -2.34
N PRO A 166 -17.23 -7.86 -1.19
CA PRO A 166 -16.48 -7.76 0.04
C PRO A 166 -16.09 -9.14 0.56
N SER A 167 -14.88 -9.26 1.10
CA SER A 167 -14.50 -10.25 2.11
C SER A 167 -14.78 -11.74 1.77
N CYS A 168 -14.41 -12.64 2.69
CA CYS A 168 -14.80 -14.05 2.63
C CYS A 168 -15.84 -14.38 3.70
N TYR A 169 -16.90 -15.06 3.31
CA TYR A 169 -18.03 -15.50 4.14
C TYR A 169 -18.09 -17.02 4.33
N CYS A 170 -16.98 -17.75 4.14
CA CYS A 170 -16.93 -19.18 4.44
C CYS A 170 -17.11 -19.42 5.95
N GLU A 171 -17.41 -20.66 6.35
CA GLU A 171 -17.66 -21.00 7.76
C GLU A 171 -16.54 -20.56 8.71
N HIS A 172 -15.28 -20.62 8.29
CA HIS A 172 -14.14 -20.21 9.10
C HIS A 172 -14.11 -18.69 9.33
N CYS A 173 -14.49 -17.89 8.34
CA CYS A 173 -14.60 -16.45 8.51
C CYS A 173 -15.78 -16.06 9.39
N GLN A 174 -16.91 -16.76 9.26
CA GLN A 174 -18.07 -16.55 10.13
C GLN A 174 -17.73 -16.89 11.57
N MET A 175 -17.08 -18.03 11.83
CA MET A 175 -16.63 -18.42 13.16
C MET A 175 -15.68 -17.39 13.78
N ALA A 176 -14.67 -16.96 13.03
CA ALA A 176 -13.73 -15.93 13.50
C ALA A 176 -14.43 -14.60 13.81
N PHE A 177 -15.49 -14.24 13.09
CA PHE A 177 -16.28 -13.07 13.41
C PHE A 177 -17.09 -13.23 14.69
N ARG A 178 -17.66 -14.41 14.94
CA ARG A 178 -18.33 -14.69 16.23
C ARG A 178 -17.35 -14.53 17.39
N ASP A 179 -16.14 -15.08 17.26
CA ASP A 179 -15.08 -14.93 18.26
C ASP A 179 -14.69 -13.46 18.45
N TYR A 180 -14.58 -12.71 17.34
CA TYR A 180 -14.30 -11.27 17.37
C TYR A 180 -15.40 -10.49 18.11
N LEU A 181 -16.67 -10.78 17.87
CA LEU A 181 -17.80 -10.14 18.56
C LEU A 181 -17.78 -10.43 20.06
N ILE A 182 -17.45 -11.66 20.48
CA ILE A 182 -17.27 -12.01 21.90
C ILE A 182 -16.18 -11.14 22.52
N GLY A 183 -15.04 -10.98 21.84
CA GLY A 183 -13.93 -10.13 22.29
C GLY A 183 -14.31 -8.65 22.45
N HIS A 184 -15.32 -8.20 21.72
CA HIS A 184 -15.85 -6.83 21.76
C HIS A 184 -17.12 -6.68 22.63
N ASN A 185 -17.51 -7.72 23.37
CA ASN A 185 -18.74 -7.75 24.18
C ASN A 185 -20.03 -7.52 23.38
N LEU A 186 -20.08 -8.02 22.14
CA LEU A 186 -21.23 -7.98 21.24
C LEU A 186 -21.89 -9.36 21.14
N ASN A 187 -23.10 -9.41 20.56
CA ASN A 187 -23.85 -10.66 20.42
C ASN A 187 -23.18 -11.61 19.40
N PRO A 188 -22.64 -12.78 19.79
CA PRO A 188 -21.97 -13.71 18.88
C PRO A 188 -22.91 -14.38 17.87
N ASP A 189 -24.22 -14.35 18.11
CA ASP A 189 -25.21 -14.89 17.17
C ASP A 189 -25.53 -13.92 16.03
N THR A 190 -24.88 -12.74 16.01
CA THR A 190 -25.03 -11.77 14.92
C THR A 190 -24.34 -12.29 13.67
N GLU A 191 -25.10 -12.41 12.58
CA GLU A 191 -24.57 -12.81 11.29
C GLU A 191 -23.70 -11.70 10.67
N PRO A 192 -22.63 -12.05 9.92
CA PRO A 192 -21.85 -11.07 9.19
C PRO A 192 -22.72 -10.23 8.23
N PRO A 193 -22.60 -8.89 8.28
CA PRO A 193 -23.32 -7.99 7.39
C PRO A 193 -22.87 -8.19 5.94
N ARG A 194 -23.78 -7.99 4.99
CA ARG A 194 -23.54 -8.16 3.55
C ARG A 194 -23.35 -6.83 2.81
N ASP A 195 -23.65 -5.73 3.48
CA ASP A 195 -23.51 -4.37 3.01
C ASP A 195 -23.31 -3.40 4.19
N ALA A 196 -23.11 -2.12 3.90
CA ALA A 196 -22.86 -1.07 4.88
C ALA A 196 -24.15 -0.45 5.47
N SER A 197 -25.30 -1.13 5.41
CA SER A 197 -26.57 -0.59 5.95
C SER A 197 -26.58 -0.46 7.49
N ASP A 198 -25.90 -1.37 8.20
CA ASP A 198 -25.53 -1.22 9.60
C ASP A 198 -24.04 -0.83 9.66
N PRO A 199 -23.71 0.46 9.77
CA PRO A 199 -22.35 0.95 9.63
C PRO A 199 -21.41 0.42 10.72
N ASP A 200 -21.91 0.28 11.96
CA ASP A 200 -21.14 -0.22 13.10
C ASP A 200 -20.80 -1.69 12.91
N LEU A 201 -21.81 -2.52 12.62
CA LEU A 201 -21.60 -3.95 12.39
C LEU A 201 -20.73 -4.19 11.16
N TRP A 202 -20.93 -3.40 10.10
CA TRP A 202 -20.11 -3.41 8.89
C TRP A 202 -18.64 -3.12 9.20
N GLN A 203 -18.36 -2.09 9.99
CA GLN A 203 -17.00 -1.76 10.39
C GLN A 203 -16.36 -2.88 11.20
N HIS A 204 -17.11 -3.51 12.11
CA HIS A 204 -16.63 -4.68 12.86
C HIS A 204 -16.30 -5.85 11.94
N TRP A 205 -17.11 -6.11 10.92
CA TRP A 205 -16.83 -7.15 9.93
C TRP A 205 -15.56 -6.86 9.13
N GLN A 206 -15.40 -5.63 8.63
CA GLN A 206 -14.20 -5.24 7.89
C GLN A 206 -12.94 -5.30 8.77
N ASN A 207 -13.03 -4.83 10.02
CA ASN A 207 -11.94 -4.91 10.98
C ASN A 207 -11.58 -6.36 11.33
N CYS A 208 -12.57 -7.24 11.55
CA CYS A 208 -12.31 -8.66 11.75
C CYS A 208 -11.64 -9.26 10.52
N HIS A 209 -12.15 -8.98 9.32
CA HIS A 209 -11.62 -9.54 8.09
C HIS A 209 -10.16 -9.14 7.84
N ALA A 210 -9.81 -7.89 8.10
CA ALA A 210 -8.44 -7.37 8.03
C ALA A 210 -7.44 -8.04 9.00
N GLU A 211 -7.89 -8.83 9.98
CA GLU A 211 -7.00 -9.62 10.84
C GLU A 211 -6.54 -10.94 10.19
N ALA A 212 -7.24 -11.43 9.17
CA ALA A 212 -7.03 -12.77 8.65
C ALA A 212 -5.61 -12.99 8.09
N ILE A 213 -5.15 -12.09 7.22
CA ILE A 213 -3.83 -12.14 6.59
C ILE A 213 -2.70 -11.92 7.61
N PRO A 214 -2.69 -10.85 8.43
CA PRO A 214 -1.61 -10.66 9.41
C PRO A 214 -1.56 -11.78 10.45
N ALA A 215 -2.70 -12.35 10.88
CA ALA A 215 -2.70 -13.51 11.77
C ALA A 215 -2.12 -14.77 11.09
N PHE A 216 -2.46 -14.99 9.82
CA PHE A 216 -1.88 -16.06 9.00
C PHE A 216 -0.36 -15.92 8.90
N LEU A 217 0.13 -14.75 8.48
CA LEU A 217 1.55 -14.43 8.35
C LEU A 217 2.27 -14.60 9.68
N ALA A 218 1.78 -14.02 10.77
CA ALA A 218 2.39 -14.14 12.09
C ALA A 218 2.51 -15.60 12.55
N ARG A 219 1.48 -16.42 12.29
CA ARG A 219 1.49 -17.85 12.63
C ARG A 219 2.49 -18.62 11.76
N LEU A 220 2.57 -18.31 10.47
CA LEU A 220 3.49 -18.96 9.53
C LEU A 220 4.95 -18.59 9.83
N ILE A 221 5.23 -17.31 10.03
CA ILE A 221 6.56 -16.78 10.40
C ILE A 221 7.02 -17.39 11.72
N ARG A 222 6.14 -17.50 12.73
CA ARG A 222 6.47 -18.19 13.99
C ARG A 222 6.83 -19.66 13.76
N THR A 223 6.08 -20.33 12.89
CA THR A 223 6.32 -21.75 12.58
C THR A 223 7.65 -21.95 11.84
N ALA A 224 7.98 -21.06 10.90
CA ALA A 224 9.30 -21.02 10.25
C ALA A 224 10.43 -20.77 11.26
N ASN A 225 10.27 -19.80 12.17
CA ASN A 225 11.26 -19.49 13.21
C ASN A 225 11.52 -20.65 14.19
N ASN A 226 10.56 -21.57 14.38
CA ASN A 226 10.77 -22.79 15.16
C ASN A 226 11.69 -23.81 14.46
N VAL A 227 11.85 -23.70 13.13
CA VAL A 227 12.80 -24.52 12.35
C VAL A 227 14.17 -23.85 12.34
N MET A 228 14.21 -22.58 11.96
CA MET A 228 15.42 -21.76 11.98
C MET A 228 15.07 -20.27 12.07
N PRO A 229 15.91 -19.43 12.70
CA PRO A 229 15.69 -18.00 12.72
C PRO A 229 15.70 -17.39 11.31
N VAL A 230 14.66 -16.64 10.99
CA VAL A 230 14.51 -15.92 9.71
C VAL A 230 14.25 -14.44 9.95
N TYR A 231 14.54 -13.61 8.95
CA TYR A 231 13.93 -12.30 8.77
C TYR A 231 12.77 -12.46 7.79
N ALA A 232 11.58 -12.08 8.24
CA ALA A 232 10.37 -12.16 7.44
C ALA A 232 10.12 -10.87 6.66
N THR A 233 9.85 -11.02 5.37
CA THR A 233 9.20 -10.00 4.55
C THR A 233 7.91 -10.59 3.97
N HIS A 234 7.07 -9.74 3.44
CA HIS A 234 5.89 -10.08 2.67
C HIS A 234 5.70 -8.97 1.65
N GLU A 235 5.16 -9.32 0.50
CA GLU A 235 4.87 -8.39 -0.56
C GLU A 235 3.49 -7.78 -0.36
N LEU A 236 3.48 -6.53 0.12
CA LEU A 236 2.24 -5.78 0.29
C LEU A 236 1.76 -5.32 -1.09
N ASN A 237 0.64 -5.91 -1.47
CA ASN A 237 0.06 -6.06 -2.81
C ASN A 237 -0.25 -4.77 -3.61
N ASP A 238 -0.35 -4.97 -4.94
CA ASP A 238 -0.73 -4.09 -6.06
C ASP A 238 -2.03 -3.25 -5.91
N PHE A 239 -2.94 -3.58 -4.97
CA PHE A 239 -4.10 -2.72 -4.76
C PHE A 239 -3.68 -1.44 -4.05
N TYR A 240 -3.89 -0.32 -4.74
CA TYR A 240 -3.53 1.00 -4.25
C TYR A 240 -3.96 1.17 -2.80
N PRO A 241 -3.03 1.50 -1.88
CA PRO A 241 -3.44 1.99 -0.57
C PRO A 241 -4.34 3.24 -0.73
N ALA A 242 -4.25 3.95 -1.86
CA ALA A 242 -5.17 5.00 -2.24
C ALA A 242 -6.50 4.52 -2.87
N SER A 243 -6.95 3.28 -2.64
CA SER A 243 -8.26 2.79 -3.08
C SER A 243 -9.03 2.12 -1.96
N TRP A 244 -10.36 2.35 -1.91
CA TRP A 244 -11.25 1.69 -0.95
C TRP A 244 -11.23 0.15 -1.10
N GLN A 245 -10.82 -0.35 -2.26
CA GLN A 245 -10.61 -1.76 -2.56
C GLN A 245 -9.61 -2.44 -1.61
N SER A 246 -8.65 -1.70 -1.07
CA SER A 246 -7.72 -2.21 -0.04
C SER A 246 -8.46 -2.70 1.21
N VAL A 247 -9.55 -2.04 1.61
CA VAL A 247 -10.37 -2.49 2.75
C VAL A 247 -11.06 -3.81 2.43
N TYR A 248 -11.67 -3.91 1.26
CA TYR A 248 -12.54 -5.03 0.88
C TYR A 248 -11.80 -6.34 0.69
N THR A 249 -10.54 -6.24 0.28
CA THR A 249 -9.65 -7.38 0.09
C THR A 249 -8.95 -7.80 1.38
N GLY A 250 -9.22 -7.12 2.50
CA GLY A 250 -8.57 -7.36 3.79
C GLY A 250 -7.11 -6.89 3.84
N ASN A 251 -6.70 -6.04 2.90
CA ASN A 251 -5.34 -5.56 2.71
C ASN A 251 -5.04 -4.38 3.65
N ASP A 252 -5.00 -4.63 4.97
CA ASP A 252 -4.58 -3.64 5.96
C ASP A 252 -3.05 -3.62 6.08
N TRP A 253 -2.44 -2.64 5.42
CA TRP A 253 -0.99 -2.48 5.34
C TRP A 253 -0.33 -2.37 6.71
N TRP A 254 -0.94 -1.66 7.66
CA TRP A 254 -0.35 -1.46 9.00
C TRP A 254 -0.37 -2.74 9.81
N ARG A 255 -1.47 -3.49 9.77
CA ARG A 255 -1.56 -4.77 10.49
C ARG A 255 -0.62 -5.82 9.90
N MET A 256 -0.48 -5.86 8.57
CA MET A 256 0.51 -6.72 7.93
C MET A 256 1.94 -6.28 8.24
N GLY A 257 2.27 -4.99 8.09
CA GLY A 257 3.60 -4.45 8.40
C GLY A 257 4.03 -4.67 9.85
N ALA A 258 3.08 -4.70 10.78
CA ALA A 258 3.34 -4.97 12.20
C ALA A 258 3.97 -6.36 12.46
N VAL A 259 3.71 -7.34 11.59
CA VAL A 259 4.21 -8.73 11.77
C VAL A 259 5.48 -9.04 10.96
N LEU A 260 6.00 -8.06 10.20
CA LEU A 260 7.17 -8.23 9.34
C LEU A 260 8.44 -7.64 9.96
N ASP A 261 9.60 -8.17 9.58
CA ASP A 261 10.90 -7.60 9.92
C ASP A 261 11.39 -6.58 8.88
N ILE A 262 11.02 -6.80 7.62
CA ILE A 262 11.36 -5.98 6.46
C ILE A 262 10.06 -5.66 5.74
N GLY A 263 9.86 -4.39 5.38
CA GLY A 263 8.74 -4.00 4.53
C GLY A 263 9.08 -4.19 3.05
N HIS A 264 8.10 -4.62 2.27
CA HIS A 264 8.23 -4.74 0.83
C HIS A 264 6.91 -4.37 0.17
N GLU A 265 6.95 -3.39 -0.72
CA GLU A 265 5.77 -2.91 -1.46
C GLU A 265 5.86 -3.36 -2.91
N ASP A 266 4.69 -3.69 -3.46
CA ASP A 266 4.51 -4.13 -4.84
C ASP A 266 3.63 -3.16 -5.61
N MET A 267 4.25 -2.32 -6.43
CA MET A 267 3.56 -1.31 -7.20
C MET A 267 4.37 -0.99 -8.47
N TYR A 268 3.68 -0.86 -9.60
CA TYR A 268 4.30 -0.63 -10.91
C TYR A 268 3.91 0.73 -11.51
N PRO A 269 4.88 1.61 -11.84
CA PRO A 269 4.57 2.95 -12.37
C PRO A 269 3.85 3.00 -13.72
N LEU A 270 3.82 1.92 -14.51
CA LEU A 270 3.22 1.89 -15.86
C LEU A 270 2.04 0.91 -15.99
N GLU A 271 1.60 0.27 -14.91
CA GLU A 271 0.67 -0.85 -15.07
C GLU A 271 -0.80 -0.45 -15.20
N PHE A 272 -1.16 0.73 -14.69
CA PHE A 272 -2.57 1.10 -14.51
C PHE A 272 -2.97 2.38 -15.23
N ASP A 273 -2.01 2.99 -15.93
CA ASP A 273 -2.23 4.09 -16.86
C ASP A 273 -1.27 3.96 -18.06
N HIS A 274 -1.72 4.40 -19.23
CA HIS A 274 -0.87 4.59 -20.40
C HIS A 274 0.25 5.61 -20.16
N ARG A 275 0.19 6.37 -19.07
CA ARG A 275 1.24 7.29 -18.62
C ARG A 275 1.98 6.69 -17.44
N TYR A 276 3.27 6.96 -17.42
CA TYR A 276 4.15 6.62 -16.32
C TYR A 276 3.88 7.52 -15.09
N GLN A 277 3.65 6.92 -13.92
CA GLN A 277 3.24 7.63 -12.70
C GLN A 277 4.06 7.22 -11.47
N CYS A 278 5.06 8.04 -11.11
CA CYS A 278 5.90 7.80 -9.93
C CYS A 278 5.23 8.11 -8.59
N TYR A 279 4.35 9.10 -8.51
CA TYR A 279 3.86 9.55 -7.20
C TYR A 279 2.99 8.52 -6.46
N VAL A 280 2.27 7.68 -7.20
CA VAL A 280 1.47 6.63 -6.56
C VAL A 280 2.37 5.54 -5.99
N TYR A 281 3.48 5.28 -6.67
CA TYR A 281 4.56 4.41 -6.24
C TYR A 281 5.26 4.98 -4.99
N ASP A 282 5.50 6.29 -4.93
CA ASP A 282 6.05 6.99 -3.76
C ASP A 282 5.13 6.89 -2.54
N TYR A 283 3.82 7.10 -2.75
CA TYR A 283 2.81 6.99 -1.70
C TYR A 283 2.81 5.61 -1.04
N ALA A 284 2.88 4.53 -1.83
CA ALA A 284 2.95 3.17 -1.29
C ALA A 284 4.19 2.92 -0.44
N LYS A 285 5.35 3.49 -0.80
CA LYS A 285 6.57 3.39 0.02
C LYS A 285 6.43 4.09 1.36
N ASP A 286 5.80 5.26 1.40
CA ASP A 286 5.59 5.95 2.66
C ASP A 286 4.53 5.27 3.54
N VAL A 287 3.49 4.66 2.93
CA VAL A 287 2.57 3.76 3.63
C VAL A 287 3.32 2.57 4.21
N MET A 288 4.15 1.89 3.41
CA MET A 288 4.93 0.74 3.87
C MET A 288 5.89 1.14 5.00
N ARG A 289 6.65 2.23 4.82
CA ARG A 289 7.57 2.78 5.82
C ARG A 289 6.85 3.01 7.15
N SER A 290 5.67 3.61 7.12
CA SER A 290 4.83 3.80 8.31
C SER A 290 4.35 2.48 8.92
N ALA A 291 3.84 1.58 8.08
CA ALA A 291 3.27 0.29 8.48
C ALA A 291 4.28 -0.62 9.19
N VAL A 292 5.55 -0.60 8.80
CA VAL A 292 6.61 -1.34 9.51
C VAL A 292 7.24 -0.56 10.67
N GLY A 293 6.79 0.67 10.96
CA GLY A 293 7.21 1.44 12.12
C GLY A 293 8.37 2.43 11.88
N PHE A 294 8.48 2.97 10.67
CA PHE A 294 9.39 4.05 10.21
C PHE A 294 10.89 3.75 10.20
N ASN A 295 11.36 2.84 11.05
CA ASN A 295 12.79 2.60 11.29
C ASN A 295 13.27 1.22 10.81
N LYS A 296 12.34 0.38 10.29
CA LYS A 296 12.70 -0.91 9.73
C LYS A 296 13.23 -0.75 8.31
N LEU A 297 13.97 -1.77 7.86
CA LEU A 297 14.37 -1.84 6.46
C LEU A 297 13.13 -1.98 5.59
N ILE A 298 13.11 -1.23 4.50
CA ILE A 298 12.11 -1.39 3.45
C ILE A 298 12.80 -1.62 2.10
N THR A 299 12.12 -2.37 1.25
CA THR A 299 12.51 -2.65 -0.13
C THR A 299 11.37 -2.25 -1.05
N GLY A 300 11.67 -1.72 -2.23
CA GLY A 300 10.65 -1.37 -3.22
C GLY A 300 10.69 -2.24 -4.47
N ASN A 301 9.59 -2.26 -5.22
CA ASN A 301 9.49 -2.95 -6.51
C ASN A 301 9.85 -2.09 -7.73
N GLY A 302 10.80 -2.58 -8.52
CA GLY A 302 11.15 -1.99 -9.80
C GLY A 302 10.44 -2.68 -10.97
N GLN A 303 9.86 -1.94 -11.88
CA GLN A 303 9.37 -2.44 -13.16
C GLN A 303 10.50 -2.57 -14.19
N ALA A 304 10.81 -3.81 -14.59
CA ALA A 304 11.70 -4.16 -15.71
C ALA A 304 10.97 -5.05 -16.75
N PHE A 305 9.69 -4.78 -16.97
CA PHE A 305 8.84 -5.39 -18.00
C PHE A 305 7.95 -4.32 -18.66
N ASP A 306 7.49 -4.57 -19.88
CA ASP A 306 6.43 -3.77 -20.50
C ASP A 306 5.10 -4.11 -19.83
N SER A 307 4.24 -3.11 -19.58
CA SER A 307 2.98 -3.30 -18.85
C SER A 307 2.16 -4.48 -19.39
N TRP A 308 1.38 -5.14 -18.52
CA TRP A 308 0.42 -6.18 -18.92
C TRP A 308 -0.65 -5.63 -19.88
N GLN A 309 -0.87 -4.31 -19.89
CA GLN A 309 -1.71 -3.60 -20.87
C GLN A 309 -1.02 -3.35 -22.22
N GLY A 310 0.26 -3.73 -22.37
CA GLY A 310 1.03 -3.64 -23.61
C GLY A 310 1.80 -2.33 -23.79
N TYR A 311 1.87 -1.47 -22.77
CA TYR A 311 2.63 -0.22 -22.85
C TYR A 311 4.12 -0.45 -22.64
N LYS A 312 4.93 0.23 -23.46
CA LYS A 312 6.38 0.15 -23.38
C LYS A 312 6.93 1.00 -22.25
N LEU A 313 7.85 0.44 -21.50
CA LEU A 313 8.54 1.16 -20.44
C LEU A 313 9.32 2.36 -21.01
N PRO A 314 9.15 3.59 -20.47
CA PRO A 314 9.92 4.75 -20.93
C PRO A 314 11.43 4.58 -20.73
N THR A 315 12.25 5.11 -21.63
CA THR A 315 13.71 4.89 -21.62
C THR A 315 14.42 5.30 -20.32
N ASN A 316 13.92 6.32 -19.62
CA ASN A 316 14.54 6.85 -18.40
C ASN A 316 13.81 6.45 -17.11
N SER A 317 12.74 5.66 -17.18
CA SER A 317 11.91 5.34 -16.01
C SER A 317 12.68 4.59 -14.93
N MET A 318 13.57 3.67 -15.30
CA MET A 318 14.37 2.90 -14.33
C MET A 318 15.22 3.83 -13.44
N SER A 319 15.70 4.96 -13.97
CA SER A 319 16.39 5.98 -13.16
C SER A 319 15.43 6.56 -12.12
N GLU A 320 14.25 6.97 -12.55
CA GLU A 320 13.24 7.56 -11.68
C GLU A 320 12.81 6.58 -10.56
N GLN A 321 12.68 5.30 -10.87
CA GLN A 321 12.36 4.26 -9.88
C GLN A 321 13.45 4.11 -8.81
N ILE A 322 14.74 4.08 -9.20
CA ILE A 322 15.83 3.97 -8.22
C ILE A 322 15.92 5.21 -7.32
N TYR A 323 15.73 6.41 -7.88
CA TYR A 323 15.76 7.65 -7.11
C TYR A 323 14.53 7.78 -6.20
N SER A 324 13.34 7.40 -6.68
CA SER A 324 12.12 7.28 -5.88
C SER A 324 12.33 6.37 -4.68
N CYS A 325 12.84 5.15 -4.90
CA CYS A 325 13.10 4.21 -3.80
C CYS A 325 13.99 4.84 -2.72
N LEU A 326 15.12 5.40 -3.10
CA LEU A 326 16.07 5.99 -2.15
C LEU A 326 15.50 7.22 -1.44
N ALA A 327 14.78 8.09 -2.15
CA ALA A 327 14.17 9.30 -1.59
C ALA A 327 13.12 8.98 -0.50
N HIS A 328 12.46 7.82 -0.59
CA HIS A 328 11.48 7.35 0.39
C HIS A 328 12.05 6.34 1.40
N GLY A 329 13.37 6.14 1.40
CA GLY A 329 14.07 5.27 2.37
C GLY A 329 14.05 3.78 2.04
N ALA A 330 13.63 3.38 0.84
CA ALA A 330 13.77 2.01 0.33
C ALA A 330 15.23 1.74 -0.06
N LEU A 331 15.94 1.05 0.83
CA LEU A 331 17.36 0.72 0.68
C LEU A 331 17.59 -0.66 0.03
N GLY A 332 16.52 -1.39 -0.28
CA GLY A 332 16.57 -2.46 -1.28
C GLY A 332 15.58 -2.23 -2.43
N LEU A 333 15.84 -2.89 -3.54
CA LEU A 333 15.09 -2.83 -4.78
C LEU A 333 14.97 -4.24 -5.38
N VAL A 334 13.76 -4.63 -5.75
CA VAL A 334 13.48 -5.92 -6.38
C VAL A 334 12.81 -5.67 -7.73
N TRP A 335 13.48 -6.05 -8.81
CA TRP A 335 12.90 -5.89 -10.15
C TRP A 335 11.87 -6.98 -10.45
N TRP A 336 10.76 -6.61 -11.07
CA TRP A 336 9.91 -7.52 -11.82
C TRP A 336 10.39 -7.57 -13.28
N GLY A 337 10.88 -8.74 -13.69
CA GLY A 337 11.43 -8.97 -15.03
C GLY A 337 10.38 -9.36 -16.07
N GLN A 338 10.71 -9.21 -17.35
CA GLN A 338 9.89 -9.75 -18.44
C GLN A 338 10.05 -11.28 -18.56
N TRP A 339 9.06 -12.03 -18.08
CA TRP A 339 9.04 -13.51 -18.13
C TRP A 339 8.30 -14.05 -19.38
N PRO A 340 8.35 -15.36 -19.66
CA PRO A 340 9.13 -15.94 -20.75
C PRO A 340 8.24 -16.21 -21.98
N SER A 341 7.79 -15.17 -22.69
CA SER A 341 7.01 -15.32 -23.92
C SER A 341 7.61 -14.66 -25.17
N SER A 342 8.75 -13.96 -25.07
CA SER A 342 9.34 -13.21 -26.19
C SER A 342 10.83 -13.48 -26.42
N ASP A 343 11.27 -13.29 -27.68
CA ASP A 343 12.69 -13.26 -28.09
C ASP A 343 13.49 -12.15 -27.38
N THR A 344 12.81 -11.23 -26.70
CA THR A 344 13.39 -10.11 -25.95
C THR A 344 13.43 -10.36 -24.43
N ARG A 345 13.26 -11.60 -23.96
CA ARG A 345 13.14 -11.97 -22.53
C ARG A 345 14.08 -11.23 -21.58
N TYR A 346 15.35 -11.04 -21.95
CA TYR A 346 16.33 -10.37 -21.10
C TYR A 346 16.61 -8.92 -21.48
N ALA A 347 15.95 -8.37 -22.50
CA ALA A 347 16.28 -7.04 -23.03
C ALA A 347 16.11 -5.95 -21.98
N LEU A 348 15.00 -5.97 -21.24
CA LEU A 348 14.75 -5.01 -20.16
C LEU A 348 15.59 -5.33 -18.91
N THR A 349 15.77 -6.60 -18.55
CA THR A 349 16.70 -7.01 -17.48
C THR A 349 18.12 -6.48 -17.72
N ARG A 350 18.66 -6.63 -18.93
CA ARG A 350 19.99 -6.09 -19.29
C ARG A 350 20.05 -4.57 -19.21
N GLN A 351 18.95 -3.87 -19.49
CA GLN A 351 18.89 -2.41 -19.35
C GLN A 351 19.01 -1.96 -17.88
N THR A 352 18.63 -2.81 -16.92
CA THR A 352 18.79 -2.50 -15.48
C THR A 352 20.25 -2.37 -15.05
N GLN A 353 21.21 -2.93 -15.81
CA GLN A 353 22.62 -3.04 -15.41
C GLN A 353 23.23 -1.72 -14.91
N ARG A 354 23.06 -0.63 -15.67
CA ARG A 354 23.64 0.66 -15.27
C ARG A 354 22.98 1.22 -14.01
N TYR A 355 21.67 0.99 -13.86
CA TYR A 355 20.88 1.51 -12.75
C TYR A 355 21.11 0.68 -11.49
N ASN A 356 21.39 -0.61 -11.62
CA ASN A 356 21.81 -1.48 -10.53
C ASN A 356 23.16 -1.03 -9.96
N ALA A 357 24.13 -0.71 -10.83
CA ALA A 357 25.42 -0.16 -10.42
C ALA A 357 25.25 1.18 -9.68
N GLU A 358 24.41 2.07 -10.23
CA GLU A 358 24.11 3.38 -9.67
C GLU A 358 23.41 3.26 -8.31
N TYR A 359 22.37 2.42 -8.21
CA TYR A 359 21.64 2.17 -6.96
C TYR A 359 22.56 1.64 -5.87
N ALA A 360 23.35 0.60 -6.15
CA ALA A 360 24.29 0.05 -5.17
C ALA A 360 25.33 1.09 -4.71
N ALA A 361 25.84 1.93 -5.62
CA ALA A 361 26.77 3.00 -5.28
C ALA A 361 26.11 4.09 -4.42
N LEU A 362 24.85 4.45 -4.70
CA LEU A 362 24.09 5.42 -3.91
C LEU A 362 23.75 4.87 -2.52
N VAL A 363 23.29 3.63 -2.41
CA VAL A 363 23.01 3.00 -1.11
C VAL A 363 24.26 2.96 -0.23
N ALA A 364 25.43 2.65 -0.80
CA ALA A 364 26.69 2.69 -0.06
C ALA A 364 27.04 4.10 0.43
N GLN A 365 26.75 5.14 -0.34
CA GLN A 365 26.97 6.54 0.06
C GLN A 365 26.01 7.03 1.15
N LEU A 366 24.84 6.40 1.27
CA LEU A 366 23.85 6.69 2.31
C LEU A 366 24.21 6.07 3.67
N GLU A 367 25.31 5.33 3.78
CA GLU A 367 25.77 4.83 5.08
C GLU A 367 26.00 5.98 6.07
N GLY A 368 25.33 5.89 7.22
CA GLY A 368 25.39 6.92 8.27
C GLY A 368 24.42 8.09 8.08
N TRP A 369 23.71 8.15 6.94
CA TRP A 369 22.61 9.09 6.74
C TRP A 369 21.31 8.55 7.32
N GLN A 370 20.40 9.48 7.64
CA GLN A 370 19.04 9.18 8.05
C GLN A 370 18.08 9.94 7.14
N LEU A 371 16.92 9.35 6.89
CA LEU A 371 15.86 10.03 6.16
C LEU A 371 15.43 11.27 6.95
N ALA A 372 15.14 12.36 6.23
CA ALA A 372 14.59 13.56 6.85
C ALA A 372 13.27 13.21 7.57
N GLN A 373 13.15 13.62 8.82
CA GLN A 373 11.92 13.43 9.58
C GLN A 373 10.82 14.33 8.99
N ALA A 374 9.69 13.73 8.63
CA ALA A 374 8.53 14.49 8.20
C ALA A 374 7.93 15.29 9.36
N GLU A 375 7.62 16.55 9.11
CA GLU A 375 6.88 17.43 10.03
C GLU A 375 5.37 17.45 9.69
N VAL A 376 5.00 16.88 8.55
CA VAL A 376 3.63 16.79 8.04
C VAL A 376 3.21 15.33 7.97
N ALA A 377 2.04 15.03 8.51
CA ALA A 377 1.41 13.72 8.41
C ALA A 377 0.13 13.77 7.58
N LEU A 378 -0.16 12.70 6.83
CA LEU A 378 -1.42 12.49 6.13
C LEU A 378 -2.16 11.32 6.76
N LEU A 379 -3.42 11.53 7.13
CA LEU A 379 -4.27 10.48 7.68
C LEU A 379 -4.77 9.54 6.59
N TYR A 380 -4.47 8.26 6.74
CA TYR A 380 -5.08 7.17 6.01
C TYR A 380 -6.35 6.71 6.75
N SER A 381 -7.53 7.07 6.23
CA SER A 381 -8.80 6.75 6.90
C SER A 381 -9.41 5.41 6.44
N TRP A 382 -9.02 4.33 7.14
CA TRP A 382 -9.59 2.99 6.98
C TRP A 382 -11.11 2.99 7.11
N THR A 383 -11.66 3.72 8.08
CA THR A 383 -13.10 3.77 8.33
C THR A 383 -13.81 4.53 7.21
N SER A 384 -13.29 5.66 6.72
CA SER A 384 -13.90 6.37 5.58
C SER A 384 -13.96 5.49 4.34
N MET A 385 -12.89 4.77 4.01
CA MET A 385 -12.88 3.82 2.89
C MET A 385 -13.92 2.70 3.05
N SER A 386 -13.99 2.14 4.26
CA SER A 386 -14.93 1.07 4.59
C SER A 386 -16.39 1.50 4.46
N GLN A 387 -16.70 2.78 4.71
CA GLN A 387 -18.08 3.28 4.74
C GLN A 387 -18.51 3.91 3.41
N ALA A 388 -17.59 4.57 2.69
CA ALA A 388 -17.91 5.33 1.49
C ALA A 388 -18.01 4.49 0.22
N LEU A 389 -17.22 3.42 0.13
CA LEU A 389 -17.23 2.45 -0.97
C LEU A 389 -16.97 3.07 -2.35
N ASN A 390 -16.15 4.12 -2.38
CA ASN A 390 -15.75 4.83 -3.58
C ASN A 390 -14.34 5.41 -3.37
N ASP A 391 -13.66 5.72 -4.48
CA ASP A 391 -12.29 6.22 -4.41
C ASP A 391 -12.19 7.75 -4.29
N GLU A 392 -13.31 8.49 -4.25
CA GLU A 392 -13.27 9.97 -4.14
C GLU A 392 -12.47 10.39 -2.91
N HIS A 393 -12.68 9.72 -1.77
CA HIS A 393 -12.01 10.04 -0.51
C HIS A 393 -10.53 9.66 -0.50
N THR A 394 -10.18 8.51 -1.09
CA THR A 394 -8.81 8.00 -1.06
C THR A 394 -7.92 8.70 -2.08
N TYR A 395 -8.45 8.99 -3.26
CA TYR A 395 -7.75 9.79 -4.25
C TYR A 395 -7.53 11.22 -3.77
N ASP A 396 -8.45 11.80 -3.00
CA ASP A 396 -8.23 13.13 -2.43
C ASP A 396 -6.99 13.15 -1.51
N THR A 397 -6.80 12.10 -0.71
CA THR A 397 -5.59 11.90 0.11
C THR A 397 -4.34 11.74 -0.75
N LEU A 398 -4.39 10.91 -1.81
CA LEU A 398 -3.26 10.73 -2.74
C LEU A 398 -2.90 12.03 -3.47
N LEU A 399 -3.89 12.80 -3.91
CA LEU A 399 -3.67 14.07 -4.62
C LEU A 399 -3.09 15.13 -3.69
N ALA A 400 -3.52 15.15 -2.43
CA ALA A 400 -2.90 15.99 -1.39
C ALA A 400 -1.45 15.57 -1.12
N TYR A 401 -1.16 14.26 -1.08
CA TYR A 401 0.21 13.76 -0.99
C TYR A 401 1.07 14.24 -2.16
N MET A 402 0.58 14.10 -3.39
CA MET A 402 1.26 14.58 -4.60
C MET A 402 1.54 16.08 -4.55
N LEU A 403 0.58 16.86 -4.05
CA LEU A 403 0.74 18.30 -3.85
C LEU A 403 1.90 18.60 -2.90
N LEU A 404 1.95 17.93 -1.74
CA LEU A 404 2.98 18.13 -0.73
C LEU A 404 4.38 17.72 -1.17
N VAL A 405 4.52 16.52 -1.76
CA VAL A 405 5.80 16.05 -2.30
C VAL A 405 6.32 16.99 -3.37
N GLN A 406 5.45 17.53 -4.21
CA GLN A 406 5.86 18.51 -5.21
C GLN A 406 6.31 19.84 -4.61
N CYS A 407 5.78 20.22 -3.44
CA CYS A 407 6.29 21.34 -2.64
C CYS A 407 7.62 21.04 -1.95
N GLY A 408 8.12 19.81 -2.00
CA GLY A 408 9.37 19.41 -1.37
C GLY A 408 9.24 19.03 0.10
N TYR A 409 8.01 18.83 0.61
CA TYR A 409 7.79 18.37 1.97
C TYR A 409 7.99 16.85 2.05
N PRO A 410 8.82 16.35 2.99
CA PRO A 410 8.74 14.97 3.43
C PRO A 410 7.40 14.76 4.14
N VAL A 411 6.70 13.68 3.77
CA VAL A 411 5.38 13.35 4.29
C VAL A 411 5.42 11.95 4.90
N ASP A 412 4.83 11.80 6.08
CA ASP A 412 4.55 10.48 6.65
C ASP A 412 3.04 10.17 6.51
N LEU A 413 2.69 8.97 6.08
CA LEU A 413 1.31 8.49 6.08
C LEU A 413 1.03 7.79 7.42
N VAL A 414 -0.09 8.08 8.07
CA VAL A 414 -0.42 7.51 9.39
C VAL A 414 -1.80 6.88 9.40
N SER A 415 -1.95 5.72 10.04
CA SER A 415 -3.26 5.08 10.19
C SER A 415 -4.09 5.68 11.32
N GLU A 416 -5.39 5.43 11.27
CA GLU A 416 -6.33 5.72 12.37
C GLU A 416 -5.84 5.14 13.71
N GLU A 417 -5.35 3.89 13.72
CA GLU A 417 -4.84 3.24 14.94
C GLU A 417 -3.59 3.94 15.48
N GLN A 418 -2.65 4.31 14.61
CA GLN A 418 -1.46 5.07 15.02
C GLN A 418 -1.83 6.45 15.59
N VAL A 419 -2.80 7.15 14.97
CA VAL A 419 -3.29 8.45 15.47
C VAL A 419 -3.95 8.30 16.83
N ALA A 420 -4.85 7.34 17.01
CA ALA A 420 -5.45 7.04 18.30
C ALA A 420 -4.39 6.63 19.35
N GLY A 421 -3.32 5.96 18.91
CA GLY A 421 -2.16 5.59 19.73
C GLY A 421 -1.18 6.73 20.04
N GLY A 422 -1.43 7.95 19.57
CA GLY A 422 -0.62 9.13 19.89
C GLY A 422 0.61 9.35 19.00
N ILE A 423 0.65 8.76 17.79
CA ILE A 423 1.79 8.91 16.87
C ILE A 423 2.10 10.37 16.56
N LEU A 424 1.07 11.24 16.56
CA LEU A 424 1.21 12.64 16.20
C LEU A 424 2.18 13.39 17.12
N ALA A 425 2.02 13.19 18.43
CA ALA A 425 2.92 13.75 19.42
C ALA A 425 4.26 13.00 19.46
N ALA A 426 4.24 11.67 19.36
CA ALA A 426 5.44 10.84 19.44
C ALA A 426 6.47 11.15 18.33
N ARG A 427 5.99 11.50 17.13
CA ARG A 427 6.83 11.93 16.00
C ARG A 427 6.94 13.44 15.85
N GLY A 428 6.32 14.20 16.76
CA GLY A 428 6.46 15.65 16.81
C GLY A 428 5.94 16.39 15.57
N TYR A 429 4.94 15.83 14.88
CA TYR A 429 4.36 16.47 13.70
C TYR A 429 3.83 17.86 14.03
N LYS A 430 3.96 18.77 13.06
CA LYS A 430 3.47 20.15 13.11
C LYS A 430 2.12 20.29 12.45
N ALA A 431 1.89 19.49 11.40
CA ALA A 431 0.63 19.48 10.67
C ALA A 431 0.10 18.07 10.45
N LEU A 432 -1.22 17.93 10.47
CA LEU A 432 -1.97 16.76 10.03
C LEU A 432 -2.92 17.18 8.91
N LEU A 433 -2.88 16.48 7.79
CA LEU A 433 -3.88 16.57 6.73
C LEU A 433 -4.84 15.38 6.84
N ALA A 434 -6.13 15.65 7.01
CA ALA A 434 -7.20 14.66 7.04
C ALA A 434 -8.18 14.94 5.88
N MET A 435 -7.78 14.49 4.69
CA MET A 435 -8.42 14.78 3.41
C MET A 435 -9.51 13.75 3.13
N GLY A 436 -10.68 14.20 2.68
CA GLY A 436 -11.82 13.33 2.38
C GLY A 436 -12.33 12.46 3.55
N CYS A 437 -11.91 12.73 4.79
CA CYS A 437 -12.16 11.88 5.97
C CYS A 437 -13.61 12.02 6.49
N SER A 438 -14.51 11.30 5.84
CA SER A 438 -15.97 11.39 5.99
C SER A 438 -16.54 10.57 7.16
N ALA A 439 -15.80 9.56 7.60
CA ALA A 439 -16.16 8.70 8.72
C ALA A 439 -14.91 8.37 9.53
N LEU A 440 -14.87 8.84 10.78
CA LEU A 440 -13.79 8.55 11.73
C LEU A 440 -14.33 7.94 13.02
N PRO A 441 -13.61 7.00 13.64
CA PRO A 441 -13.89 6.54 15.00
C PRO A 441 -13.72 7.68 16.02
N THR A 442 -14.51 7.64 17.09
CA THR A 442 -14.48 8.65 18.17
C THR A 442 -13.09 8.83 18.79
N SER A 443 -12.34 7.74 18.99
CA SER A 443 -10.98 7.79 19.55
C SER A 443 -10.01 8.57 18.65
N VAL A 444 -10.13 8.41 17.33
CA VAL A 444 -9.33 9.13 16.34
C VAL A 444 -9.71 10.61 16.34
N HIS A 445 -11.02 10.92 16.36
CA HIS A 445 -11.50 12.30 16.45
C HIS A 445 -10.94 13.03 17.67
N GLN A 446 -11.00 12.39 18.84
CA GLN A 446 -10.47 12.94 20.09
C GLN A 446 -8.95 13.16 20.03
N ALA A 447 -8.20 12.20 19.46
CA ALA A 447 -6.74 12.32 19.32
C ALA A 447 -6.36 13.49 18.40
N ILE A 448 -7.08 13.68 17.30
CA ILE A 448 -6.88 14.80 16.37
C ILE A 448 -7.24 16.13 17.02
N GLU A 449 -8.37 16.23 17.71
CA GLU A 449 -8.75 17.45 18.44
C GLU A 449 -7.72 17.82 19.50
N HIS A 450 -7.23 16.82 20.24
CA HIS A 450 -6.17 17.02 21.23
C HIS A 450 -4.88 17.54 20.57
N PHE A 451 -4.47 16.97 19.44
CA PHE A 451 -3.31 17.43 18.68
C PHE A 451 -3.42 18.93 18.31
N VAL A 452 -4.58 19.36 17.82
CA VAL A 452 -4.83 20.78 17.49
C VAL A 452 -4.79 21.64 18.76
N GLU A 453 -5.43 21.19 19.84
CA GLU A 453 -5.45 21.93 21.11
C GLU A 453 -4.04 22.14 21.70
N GLN A 454 -3.11 21.22 21.45
CA GLN A 454 -1.70 21.30 21.86
C GLN A 454 -0.80 22.08 20.90
N GLY A 455 -1.34 22.72 19.86
CA GLY A 455 -0.55 23.58 18.96
C GLY A 455 -0.38 23.03 17.55
N GLY A 456 -0.90 21.85 17.24
CA GLY A 456 -0.89 21.29 15.90
C GLY A 456 -1.76 22.08 14.92
N LEU A 457 -1.37 22.07 13.65
CA LEU A 457 -2.22 22.51 12.54
C LEU A 457 -2.97 21.31 11.98
N LEU A 458 -4.30 21.36 11.96
CA LEU A 458 -5.11 20.42 11.20
C LEU A 458 -5.57 21.08 9.91
N VAL A 459 -5.34 20.43 8.77
CA VAL A 459 -5.99 20.76 7.51
C VAL A 459 -6.97 19.64 7.19
N THR A 460 -8.24 19.99 7.02
CA THR A 460 -9.28 19.04 6.62
C THR A 460 -10.24 19.74 5.68
N ASP A 461 -10.82 18.99 4.77
CA ASP A 461 -11.53 19.51 3.62
C ASP A 461 -12.88 18.81 3.48
N HIS A 462 -13.52 18.85 2.31
CA HIS A 462 -14.86 18.30 2.15
C HIS A 462 -14.95 16.84 2.60
N ALA A 463 -15.86 16.60 3.55
CA ALA A 463 -16.04 15.30 4.18
C ALA A 463 -17.53 15.14 4.52
N PRO A 464 -18.36 14.70 3.56
CA PRO A 464 -19.79 14.54 3.78
C PRO A 464 -20.04 13.53 4.90
N LYS A 465 -21.04 13.78 5.75
CA LYS A 465 -21.45 12.80 6.75
C LYS A 465 -22.08 11.59 6.06
N LEU A 466 -21.47 10.42 6.21
CA LEU A 466 -21.97 9.17 5.59
C LEU A 466 -23.04 8.50 6.44
N ASN A 467 -22.86 8.48 7.76
CA ASN A 467 -23.78 7.82 8.70
C ASN A 467 -23.69 8.44 10.10
N ASP A 468 -24.49 7.96 11.05
CA ASP A 468 -24.53 8.47 12.43
C ASP A 468 -23.48 7.82 13.34
N ALA A 469 -23.02 6.60 13.03
CA ALA A 469 -22.03 5.85 13.81
C ALA A 469 -20.65 6.51 13.79
N PHE A 470 -20.23 6.98 12.62
CA PHE A 470 -18.93 7.62 12.39
C PHE A 470 -19.13 9.03 11.89
N GLN A 471 -18.38 9.99 12.43
CA GLN A 471 -18.56 11.40 12.11
C GLN A 471 -17.32 11.97 11.43
N PRO A 472 -17.48 12.86 10.43
CA PRO A 472 -16.37 13.64 9.93
C PRO A 472 -15.94 14.69 10.96
N LEU A 473 -14.71 15.17 10.85
CA LEU A 473 -14.21 16.27 11.66
C LEU A 473 -15.05 17.53 11.42
N TYR A 474 -15.50 18.13 12.53
CA TYR A 474 -16.24 19.40 12.56
C TYR A 474 -17.49 19.44 11.66
N SER A 475 -18.28 18.37 11.66
CA SER A 475 -19.53 18.27 10.89
C SER A 475 -20.48 19.47 11.07
N ALA A 476 -20.57 20.04 12.26
CA ALA A 476 -21.40 21.21 12.57
C ALA A 476 -20.99 22.51 11.83
N TRP A 477 -19.75 22.59 11.31
CA TRP A 477 -19.25 23.75 10.57
C TRP A 477 -19.38 23.58 9.06
N ARG A 478 -20.04 22.51 8.60
CA ARG A 478 -20.20 22.17 7.18
C ARG A 478 -21.66 22.36 6.76
N GLY A 479 -21.86 23.08 5.66
CA GLY A 479 -23.16 23.19 5.00
C GLY A 479 -23.43 21.99 4.08
N ILE A 480 -24.64 21.98 3.52
CA ILE A 480 -25.06 20.96 2.56
C ILE A 480 -24.28 21.14 1.26
N ALA A 481 -23.70 20.06 0.76
CA ALA A 481 -23.02 20.05 -0.53
C ALA A 481 -24.02 20.31 -1.66
N THR A 482 -23.61 21.11 -2.64
CA THR A 482 -24.36 21.29 -3.88
C THR A 482 -23.54 20.76 -5.04
N GLU A 483 -24.12 19.87 -5.84
CA GLU A 483 -23.51 19.42 -7.10
C GLU A 483 -23.53 20.57 -8.11
N GLY A 484 -22.40 20.83 -8.76
CA GLY A 484 -22.28 21.85 -9.80
C GLY A 484 -20.89 22.49 -9.88
N LEU A 485 -20.59 23.11 -11.03
CA LEU A 485 -19.36 23.88 -11.20
C LEU A 485 -19.35 25.05 -10.22
N ARG A 486 -18.38 25.08 -9.32
CA ARG A 486 -18.12 26.20 -8.40
C ARG A 486 -16.68 26.63 -8.52
N LEU A 487 -16.44 27.92 -8.33
CA LEU A 487 -15.10 28.46 -8.10
C LEU A 487 -15.01 29.03 -6.68
N TYR A 488 -13.83 28.94 -6.07
CA TYR A 488 -13.49 29.82 -4.95
C TYR A 488 -12.26 30.65 -5.28
N THR A 489 -12.15 31.82 -4.66
CA THR A 489 -11.06 32.75 -4.91
C THR A 489 -10.14 32.82 -3.69
N LEU A 490 -8.85 32.50 -3.89
CA LEU A 490 -7.82 32.64 -2.87
C LEU A 490 -7.46 34.13 -2.63
N PRO A 491 -6.79 34.48 -1.52
CA PRO A 491 -6.45 35.88 -1.20
C PRO A 491 -5.67 36.63 -2.29
N ASP A 492 -4.89 35.92 -3.11
CA ASP A 492 -4.15 36.47 -4.27
C ASP A 492 -5.04 36.71 -5.50
N ARG A 493 -6.36 36.52 -5.35
CA ARG A 493 -7.41 36.65 -6.37
C ARG A 493 -7.32 35.65 -7.51
N VAL A 494 -6.67 34.50 -7.30
CA VAL A 494 -6.68 33.42 -8.28
C VAL A 494 -7.91 32.54 -8.04
N PRO A 495 -8.78 32.34 -9.05
CA PRO A 495 -9.91 31.43 -8.95
C PRO A 495 -9.43 29.98 -9.07
N VAL A 496 -9.87 29.13 -8.15
CA VAL A 496 -9.64 27.69 -8.14
C VAL A 496 -10.96 26.97 -8.44
N PRO A 497 -11.01 26.10 -9.47
CA PRO A 497 -12.20 25.34 -9.80
C PRO A 497 -12.40 24.13 -8.91
N VAL A 498 -13.60 23.99 -8.34
CA VAL A 498 -14.04 22.80 -7.63
C VAL A 498 -14.25 21.66 -8.62
N GLN A 499 -13.65 20.49 -8.37
CA GLN A 499 -13.70 19.37 -9.32
C GLN A 499 -14.86 18.40 -9.08
N ILE A 500 -15.17 18.08 -7.82
CA ILE A 500 -16.16 17.05 -7.47
C ILE A 500 -17.37 17.67 -6.78
N SER A 501 -17.17 18.13 -5.55
CA SER A 501 -18.25 18.57 -4.67
C SER A 501 -17.76 19.68 -3.76
N ALA A 502 -18.69 20.57 -3.39
CA ALA A 502 -18.44 21.59 -2.40
C ALA A 502 -19.71 21.97 -1.64
N GLY A 503 -19.56 22.26 -0.35
CA GLY A 503 -20.59 22.86 0.50
C GLY A 503 -20.09 24.16 1.13
N PRO A 504 -20.96 25.17 1.35
CA PRO A 504 -20.58 26.37 2.08
C PRO A 504 -20.18 26.01 3.52
N LEU A 505 -19.22 26.73 4.09
CA LEU A 505 -18.86 26.55 5.50
C LEU A 505 -19.72 27.44 6.41
N HIS A 506 -20.01 26.93 7.60
CA HIS A 506 -20.66 27.64 8.71
C HIS A 506 -19.70 27.75 9.89
N PRO A 507 -18.56 28.44 9.72
CA PRO A 507 -17.54 28.48 10.75
C PRO A 507 -18.02 29.31 11.96
N PRO A 508 -17.41 29.12 13.14
CA PRO A 508 -17.70 29.95 14.30
C PRO A 508 -17.27 31.42 14.07
N ARG A 509 -17.73 32.35 14.92
CA ARG A 509 -17.58 33.80 14.68
C ARG A 509 -16.13 34.28 14.65
N GLU A 510 -15.26 33.60 15.39
CA GLU A 510 -13.83 33.85 15.50
C GLU A 510 -13.01 33.35 14.30
N ALA A 511 -13.64 32.63 13.37
CA ALA A 511 -12.96 32.11 12.20
C ALA A 511 -12.54 33.22 11.24
N GLN A 512 -11.34 33.10 10.70
CA GLN A 512 -10.85 33.90 9.59
C GLN A 512 -11.25 33.24 8.28
N ILE A 513 -12.01 33.93 7.44
CA ILE A 513 -12.37 33.46 6.09
C ILE A 513 -11.18 33.75 5.17
N ILE A 514 -10.58 32.69 4.61
CA ILE A 514 -9.44 32.76 3.68
C ILE A 514 -9.94 32.90 2.24
N ALA A 515 -10.91 32.08 1.86
CA ALA A 515 -11.47 32.04 0.52
C ALA A 515 -12.99 32.00 0.57
N ARG A 516 -13.61 32.50 -0.50
CA ARG A 516 -15.07 32.48 -0.69
C ARG A 516 -15.43 31.87 -2.03
N PHE A 517 -16.57 31.22 -2.06
CA PHE A 517 -17.21 30.80 -3.31
C PHE A 517 -17.79 32.01 -4.05
N GLU A 518 -18.22 31.81 -5.30
CA GLU A 518 -18.81 32.86 -6.14
C GLU A 518 -20.10 33.48 -5.57
N ASP A 519 -20.79 32.76 -4.69
CA ASP A 519 -21.99 33.22 -3.95
C ASP A 519 -21.66 33.98 -2.65
N ASP A 520 -20.38 34.32 -2.45
CA ASP A 520 -19.82 34.98 -1.25
C ASP A 520 -19.85 34.11 0.02
N SER A 521 -20.31 32.85 -0.06
CA SER A 521 -20.24 31.93 1.08
C SER A 521 -18.79 31.51 1.39
N PRO A 522 -18.45 31.25 2.67
CA PRO A 522 -17.09 30.86 3.03
C PRO A 522 -16.72 29.49 2.42
N ALA A 523 -15.56 29.44 1.75
CA ALA A 523 -15.02 28.24 1.09
C ALA A 523 -13.85 27.63 1.86
N ILE A 524 -12.95 28.46 2.36
CA ILE A 524 -11.82 28.03 3.20
C ILE A 524 -11.75 28.95 4.42
N CYS A 525 -11.66 28.37 5.60
CA CYS A 525 -11.62 29.09 6.87
C CYS A 525 -10.43 28.61 7.72
N ARG A 526 -9.80 29.55 8.45
CA ARG A 526 -8.88 29.26 9.54
C ARG A 526 -9.57 29.51 10.87
N ILE A 527 -9.63 28.49 11.72
CA ILE A 527 -10.35 28.50 12.98
C ILE A 527 -9.34 28.27 14.11
N PRO A 528 -9.05 29.28 14.94
CA PRO A 528 -8.20 29.10 16.11
C PRO A 528 -8.81 28.08 17.08
N ARG A 529 -8.02 27.14 17.60
CA ARG A 529 -8.49 26.17 18.58
C ARG A 529 -7.37 25.75 19.54
N GLY A 530 -7.56 26.02 20.83
CA GLY A 530 -6.51 25.83 21.83
C GLY A 530 -5.26 26.64 21.46
N GLN A 531 -4.11 25.97 21.40
CA GLN A 531 -2.85 26.58 20.97
C GLN A 531 -2.61 26.48 19.45
N GLY A 532 -3.40 25.67 18.74
CA GLY A 532 -3.27 25.41 17.31
C GLY A 532 -4.37 26.04 16.47
N ALA A 533 -4.58 25.47 15.28
CA ALA A 533 -5.62 25.93 14.36
C ALA A 533 -6.13 24.81 13.46
N VAL A 534 -7.34 24.99 12.97
CA VAL A 534 -7.97 24.18 11.94
C VAL A 534 -8.07 25.00 10.65
N ILE A 535 -7.57 24.48 9.55
CA ILE A 535 -7.92 24.91 8.20
C ILE A 535 -9.04 23.99 7.74
N LEU A 536 -10.22 24.56 7.54
CA LEU A 536 -11.40 23.85 7.07
C LEU A 536 -11.71 24.31 5.64
N ALA A 537 -11.76 23.37 4.70
CA ALA A 537 -12.22 23.63 3.34
C ALA A 537 -13.59 22.99 3.07
N GLY A 538 -14.40 23.71 2.28
CA GLY A 538 -15.74 23.29 1.88
C GLY A 538 -15.76 22.38 0.65
N SER A 539 -14.63 22.26 -0.06
CA SER A 539 -14.39 21.41 -1.24
C SER A 539 -13.27 20.40 -0.96
N TYR A 540 -13.09 19.40 -1.82
CA TYR A 540 -12.01 18.42 -1.74
C TYR A 540 -10.71 19.04 -2.28
N LEU A 541 -9.78 19.41 -1.41
CA LEU A 541 -8.61 20.21 -1.79
C LEU A 541 -7.60 19.42 -2.64
N GLY A 542 -7.47 18.11 -2.39
CA GLY A 542 -6.64 17.24 -3.24
C GLY A 542 -7.19 17.19 -4.65
N TRP A 543 -8.51 17.00 -4.78
CA TRP A 543 -9.17 17.09 -6.08
C TRP A 543 -9.06 18.48 -6.71
N ASP A 544 -9.31 19.56 -5.99
CA ASP A 544 -9.21 20.93 -6.52
C ASP A 544 -7.81 21.29 -7.04
N TYR A 545 -6.78 20.67 -6.46
CA TYR A 545 -5.40 20.80 -6.94
C TYR A 545 -5.19 20.19 -8.33
N SER A 546 -5.95 19.15 -8.66
CA SER A 546 -5.78 18.35 -9.87
C SER A 546 -6.98 18.48 -10.83
N ASN A 547 -6.79 19.01 -12.04
CA ASN A 547 -7.90 19.00 -12.99
C ASN A 547 -8.26 17.56 -13.41
N TYR A 548 -9.46 17.11 -13.08
CA TYR A 548 -10.01 15.84 -13.53
C TYR A 548 -11.30 16.04 -14.34
N PRO A 549 -11.40 15.54 -15.58
CA PRO A 549 -12.67 15.48 -16.29
C PRO A 549 -13.45 14.21 -15.92
N GLY A 550 -14.06 14.19 -14.73
CA GLY A 550 -15.29 13.46 -14.35
C GLY A 550 -15.64 12.04 -14.85
N TYR A 551 -14.76 11.24 -15.44
CA TYR A 551 -15.07 9.87 -15.90
C TYR A 551 -14.08 8.84 -15.37
N TYR A 552 -14.47 8.11 -14.32
CA TYR A 552 -13.80 6.90 -13.88
C TYR A 552 -13.97 5.79 -14.93
N ASP A 553 -12.97 5.60 -15.78
CA ASP A 553 -12.81 4.32 -16.46
C ASP A 553 -11.87 3.48 -15.61
N LEU A 554 -12.39 2.40 -15.00
CA LEU A 554 -11.60 1.47 -14.20
C LEU A 554 -10.53 0.74 -15.03
N ALA A 555 -10.62 0.75 -16.37
CA ALA A 555 -9.55 0.29 -17.25
C ALA A 555 -8.47 1.36 -17.52
N ALA A 556 -8.68 2.59 -17.07
CA ALA A 556 -7.73 3.70 -17.11
C ALA A 556 -7.68 4.36 -15.73
N MET A 557 -7.26 3.62 -14.70
CA MET A 557 -7.38 3.98 -13.28
C MET A 557 -6.83 5.36 -12.87
N PHE A 558 -6.06 6.04 -13.73
CA PHE A 558 -5.51 7.35 -13.43
C PHE A 558 -5.57 8.35 -14.61
N PRO A 559 -6.72 8.94 -14.98
CA PRO A 559 -6.79 9.93 -16.06
C PRO A 559 -6.20 11.32 -15.70
N PHE A 560 -4.92 11.43 -15.34
CA PHE A 560 -4.28 12.71 -14.99
C PHE A 560 -3.96 13.60 -16.20
N HIS A 561 -4.95 14.32 -16.72
CA HIS A 561 -4.69 15.62 -17.34
C HIS A 561 -4.52 16.68 -16.24
N THR A 562 -3.51 16.52 -15.37
CA THR A 562 -3.28 17.44 -14.25
C THR A 562 -2.83 18.81 -14.76
N ARG A 563 -3.77 19.72 -14.97
CA ARG A 563 -3.48 21.13 -14.68
C ARG A 563 -3.31 21.19 -13.17
N ARG A 564 -2.12 21.58 -12.74
CA ARG A 564 -1.78 21.76 -11.33
C ARG A 564 -2.09 23.20 -10.97
N ASP A 565 -2.93 23.42 -9.97
CA ASP A 565 -3.22 24.79 -9.54
C ASP A 565 -2.05 25.33 -8.71
N ALA A 566 -1.23 26.18 -9.35
CA ALA A 566 -0.06 26.78 -8.72
C ALA A 566 -0.42 27.73 -7.57
N ALA A 567 -1.64 28.30 -7.57
CA ALA A 567 -2.08 29.18 -6.49
C ALA A 567 -2.47 28.37 -5.26
N LEU A 568 -3.26 27.30 -5.43
CA LEU A 568 -3.58 26.40 -4.32
C LEU A 568 -2.30 25.78 -3.73
N ARG A 569 -1.36 25.39 -4.60
CA ARG A 569 -0.06 24.87 -4.18
C ARG A 569 0.73 25.86 -3.33
N ARG A 570 0.90 27.11 -3.81
CA ARG A 570 1.61 28.15 -3.06
C ARG A 570 0.92 28.45 -1.74
N TRP A 571 -0.40 28.58 -1.76
CA TRP A 571 -1.18 28.85 -0.55
C TRP A 571 -1.00 27.75 0.51
N LEU A 572 -1.04 26.48 0.12
CA LEU A 572 -0.85 25.38 1.08
C LEU A 572 0.57 25.40 1.65
N ALA A 573 1.59 25.60 0.81
CA ALA A 573 2.98 25.74 1.28
C ALA A 573 3.14 26.90 2.26
N ASP A 574 2.67 28.10 1.91
CA ASP A 574 2.70 29.27 2.80
C ASP A 574 1.95 28.99 4.12
N THR A 575 0.84 28.25 4.07
CA THR A 575 0.07 27.88 5.25
C THR A 575 0.85 26.94 6.18
N LEU A 576 1.57 25.98 5.62
CA LEU A 576 2.41 25.04 6.37
C LEU A 576 3.64 25.74 6.96
N GLU A 577 4.35 26.54 6.17
CA GLU A 577 5.52 27.32 6.64
C GLU A 577 5.14 28.25 7.80
N ASN A 578 3.99 28.94 7.70
CA ASN A 578 3.51 29.82 8.77
C ASN A 578 3.11 29.07 10.04
N ALA A 579 2.83 27.76 9.95
CA ALA A 579 2.61 26.89 11.10
C ALA A 579 3.91 26.32 11.68
N GLY A 580 5.06 26.63 11.07
CA GLY A 580 6.38 26.14 11.48
C GLY A 580 6.64 24.70 11.05
N ALA A 581 6.03 24.26 9.95
CA ALA A 581 6.26 22.97 9.29
C ALA A 581 7.19 23.08 8.08
#